data_AF-A0A6V7LGS5-F1
#
_entry.id   AF-A0A6V7LGS5-F1
#
_cell.length_a   1.000
_cell.length_b   1.000
_cell.length_c   1.000
_cell.angle_alpha   90.00
_cell.angle_beta   90.00
_cell.angle_gamma   90.00
#
_symmetry.space_group_name_H-M   'P 1'
#
loop_
_entity.id
_entity.type
_entity.pdbx_description
1 polymer ?
#
loop_
_entity_poly.entity_id
_entity_poly.type
_entity_poly.pdbx_seq_one_letter_code
_entity_poly.pdbx_strand_id
1 'polypeptide(L)' 'QLRRSVSPPKSQRQNPFLIYNSRRTKRQGSEAIPLCRTNFQYITPKAALNNRGNWMYVVNLPETNERSTQLVRAEICA' A
#
# COMPACT_ATOMS: atom_id res chain seq x y z
N GLN A 1 27.58 12.82 -13.94
CA GLN A 1 27.00 13.88 -14.80
C GLN A 1 25.79 14.48 -14.09
N LEU A 2 25.85 15.73 -13.63
CA LEU A 2 24.70 16.40 -12.97
C LEU A 2 23.73 16.93 -14.04
N ARG A 3 22.45 16.51 -14.01
CA ARG A 3 21.40 17.10 -14.85
C ARG A 3 21.07 18.50 -14.34
N ARG A 4 21.38 19.53 -15.13
CA ARG A 4 20.89 20.90 -14.90
C ARG A 4 19.39 20.95 -15.20
N SER A 5 18.58 21.31 -14.22
CA SER A 5 17.16 21.61 -14.40
C SER A 5 17.02 22.96 -15.12
N VAL A 6 16.87 22.95 -16.44
CA VAL A 6 16.50 24.15 -17.19
C VAL A 6 15.02 24.41 -16.95
N SER A 7 14.70 25.38 -16.10
CA SER A 7 13.32 25.85 -15.94
C SER A 7 12.90 26.61 -17.21
N PRO A 8 11.80 26.26 -17.88
CA PRO A 8 11.34 26.97 -19.06
C PRO A 8 11.04 28.44 -18.72
N PRO A 9 11.19 29.36 -19.69
CA PRO A 9 10.89 30.77 -19.47
C PRO A 9 9.43 30.92 -19.02
N LYS A 10 9.24 31.57 -17.88
CA LYS A 10 7.90 31.83 -17.35
C LYS A 10 7.16 32.76 -18.32
N SER A 11 5.93 32.40 -18.68
CA SER A 11 5.00 33.32 -19.34
C SER A 11 4.90 34.61 -18.52
N GLN A 12 5.04 35.77 -19.18
CA GLN A 12 4.86 37.08 -18.54
C GLN A 12 3.40 37.39 -18.18
N ARG A 13 2.44 36.55 -18.60
CA ARG A 13 1.04 36.70 -18.19
C ARG A 13 0.90 36.35 -16.71
N GLN A 14 0.81 37.38 -15.88
CA GLN A 14 0.45 37.24 -14.48
C GLN A 14 -1.06 37.07 -14.37
N ASN A 15 -1.51 35.99 -13.74
CA ASN A 15 -2.91 35.84 -13.40
C ASN A 15 -3.15 36.59 -12.08
N PRO A 16 -3.95 37.67 -12.06
CA PRO A 16 -4.16 38.48 -10.86
C PRO A 16 -4.84 37.72 -9.71
N PHE A 17 -5.46 36.56 -9.98
CA PHE A 17 -6.08 35.69 -8.98
C PHE A 17 -5.12 34.61 -8.44
N LEU A 18 -3.95 34.42 -9.06
CA LEU A 18 -2.95 33.47 -8.60
C LEU A 18 -1.85 34.21 -7.84
N ILE A 19 -2.09 34.47 -6.55
CA ILE A 19 -1.05 34.96 -5.65
C ILE A 19 0.07 33.90 -5.61
N TYR A 20 1.23 34.23 -6.16
CA TYR A 20 2.41 33.36 -6.14
C TYR A 20 2.99 33.35 -4.72
N ASN A 21 2.51 32.43 -3.89
CA ASN A 21 3.10 32.13 -2.59
C ASN A 21 4.13 31.01 -2.76
N SER A 22 5.41 31.31 -2.54
CA SER A 22 6.53 30.35 -2.69
C SER A 22 6.51 29.24 -1.64
N ARG A 23 5.69 29.38 -0.57
CA ARG A 23 5.47 28.38 0.47
C ARG A 23 4.24 27.52 0.20
N ARG A 24 4.08 27.03 -1.04
CA ARG A 24 2.97 26.13 -1.36
C ARG A 24 3.17 24.80 -0.64
N THR A 25 2.31 24.50 0.33
CA THR A 25 2.26 23.19 0.98
C THR A 25 2.12 22.09 -0.07
N LYS A 26 2.98 21.08 -0.01
CA LYS A 26 2.92 19.93 -0.90
C LYS A 26 1.56 19.24 -0.71
N ARG A 27 0.82 19.05 -1.81
CA ARG A 27 -0.52 18.42 -1.77
C ARG A 27 -0.46 16.91 -1.54
N GLN A 28 0.69 16.30 -1.76
CA GLN A 28 0.92 14.90 -1.41
C GLN A 28 1.15 14.84 0.09
N GLY A 29 0.26 14.13 0.81
CA GLY A 29 0.51 13.73 2.18
C GLY A 29 1.80 12.92 2.28
N SER A 30 2.51 13.03 3.40
CA SER A 30 3.70 12.23 3.67
C SER A 30 3.37 10.76 3.91
N GLU A 31 2.15 10.47 4.33
CA GLU A 31 1.69 9.13 4.71
C GLU A 31 0.81 8.52 3.63
N ALA A 32 0.97 7.22 3.42
CA ALA A 32 0.10 6.43 2.56
C ALA A 32 -1.23 6.20 3.28
N ILE A 33 -2.30 6.83 2.78
CA ILE A 33 -3.65 6.65 3.29
C ILE A 33 -4.34 5.55 2.46
N PRO A 34 -4.81 4.46 3.07
CA PRO A 34 -5.55 3.42 2.35
C PRO A 34 -6.92 3.94 1.90
N LEU A 35 -7.34 3.55 0.69
CA LEU A 35 -8.64 3.96 0.13
C LEU A 35 -9.82 3.30 0.85
N CYS A 36 -9.63 2.05 1.27
CA CYS A 36 -10.65 1.27 1.97
C CYS A 36 -10.13 0.91 3.36
N ARG A 37 -11.06 0.83 4.33
CA ARG A 37 -10.73 0.33 5.66
C ARG A 37 -10.50 -1.17 5.59
N THR A 38 -9.39 -1.63 6.15
CA THR A 38 -9.06 -3.06 6.28
C THR A 38 -8.76 -3.39 7.74
N ASN A 39 -9.15 -4.60 8.13
CA ASN A 39 -8.81 -5.20 9.41
C ASN A 39 -7.71 -6.23 9.17
N PHE A 40 -6.65 -6.15 9.97
CA PHE A 40 -5.52 -7.06 9.91
C PHE A 40 -5.65 -8.13 10.97
N GLN A 41 -5.47 -9.38 10.59
CA GLN A 41 -5.43 -10.50 11.54
C GLN A 41 -4.50 -11.62 11.06
N TYR A 42 -3.95 -12.36 12.01
CA TYR A 42 -3.26 -13.62 11.74
C TYR A 42 -4.27 -14.76 11.83
N ILE A 43 -4.37 -15.55 10.76
CA ILE A 43 -5.29 -16.68 10.66
C ILE A 43 -4.55 -18.00 10.44
N THR A 44 -5.17 -19.09 10.88
CA THR A 44 -4.77 -20.46 10.61
C THR A 44 -5.80 -21.10 9.67
N PRO A 45 -5.73 -20.83 8.35
CA PRO A 45 -6.73 -21.34 7.42
C PRO A 45 -6.66 -22.87 7.36
N LYS A 46 -7.81 -23.54 7.35
CA LYS A 46 -7.88 -24.99 7.14
C LYS A 46 -7.69 -25.36 5.66
N ALA A 47 -8.08 -24.47 4.75
CA ALA A 47 -7.96 -24.65 3.30
C ALA A 47 -7.72 -23.30 2.60
N ALA A 48 -7.05 -23.34 1.45
CA ALA A 48 -6.78 -22.20 0.59
C ALA A 48 -6.69 -22.63 -0.89
N LEU A 49 -6.82 -21.67 -1.80
CA LEU A 49 -6.59 -21.88 -3.23
C LEU A 49 -5.10 -21.77 -3.55
N ASN A 50 -4.59 -22.64 -4.42
CA ASN A 50 -3.26 -22.46 -5.01
C ASN A 50 -3.29 -21.47 -6.19
N ASN A 51 -2.12 -21.16 -6.77
CA ASN A 51 -1.99 -20.27 -7.92
C ASN A 51 -2.67 -20.76 -9.21
N ARG A 52 -3.16 -22.00 -9.24
CA ARG A 52 -3.95 -22.58 -10.33
C ARG A 52 -5.45 -22.62 -10.03
N GLY A 53 -5.88 -22.13 -8.86
CA GLY A 53 -7.28 -22.12 -8.43
C GLY A 53 -7.79 -23.45 -7.89
N ASN A 54 -6.91 -24.39 -7.53
CA ASN A 54 -7.32 -25.64 -6.87
C ASN A 54 -7.37 -25.44 -5.35
N TRP A 55 -8.44 -25.94 -4.72
CA TRP A 55 -8.57 -26.00 -3.26
C TRP A 55 -7.59 -27.01 -2.66
N MET A 56 -6.77 -26.56 -1.72
CA MET A 56 -5.78 -27.36 -1.00
C MET A 56 -5.95 -27.16 0.50
N TYR A 57 -5.77 -28.21 1.30
CA TYR A 57 -5.68 -28.08 2.76
C TYR A 57 -4.34 -27.44 3.14
N VAL A 58 -4.39 -26.37 3.92
CA VAL A 58 -3.19 -25.75 4.52
C VAL A 58 -2.96 -26.47 5.84
N VAL A 59 -2.00 -27.38 5.87
CA VAL A 59 -1.75 -28.26 7.01
C VAL A 59 -1.03 -27.52 8.13
N ASN A 60 -1.82 -26.88 8.99
CA ASN A 60 -1.49 -26.75 10.41
C ASN A 60 -2.04 -27.99 11.11
N LEU A 61 -1.25 -29.07 11.19
CA LEU A 61 -1.65 -30.29 11.88
C LEU A 61 -1.20 -30.21 13.34
N PRO A 62 -2.10 -29.86 14.30
CA PRO A 62 -1.75 -29.86 15.72
C PRO A 62 -1.31 -31.26 16.20
N GLU A 63 -1.78 -32.33 15.55
CA GLU A 63 -1.48 -33.71 15.91
C GLU A 63 -0.10 -34.22 15.44
N THR A 64 0.53 -33.55 14.46
CA THR A 64 1.74 -34.08 13.81
C THR A 64 3.01 -33.33 14.18
N ASN A 65 2.92 -32.04 14.58
CA ASN A 65 4.09 -31.28 15.02
C ASN A 65 3.67 -30.10 15.92
N GLU A 66 3.62 -30.32 17.23
CA GLU A 66 3.28 -29.28 18.22
C GLU A 66 4.26 -28.10 18.28
N ARG A 67 5.40 -28.17 17.58
CA ARG A 67 6.48 -27.18 17.66
C ARG A 67 6.36 -26.04 16.66
N SER A 68 5.46 -26.10 15.68
CA SER A 68 5.39 -25.06 14.64
C SER A 68 3.98 -24.92 14.06
N THR A 69 3.42 -23.72 14.18
CA THR A 69 2.12 -23.35 13.60
C THR A 69 2.34 -22.30 12.52
N GLN A 70 1.84 -22.56 11.31
CA GLN A 70 1.85 -21.59 10.22
C GLN A 70 0.75 -20.53 10.44
N LEU A 71 1.14 -19.26 10.50
CA LEU A 71 0.22 -18.14 10.57
C LEU A 71 0.25 -17.37 9.23
N VAL A 72 -0.92 -17.01 8.75
CA VAL A 72 -1.09 -16.18 7.55
C VAL A 72 -1.62 -14.82 7.96
N ARG A 73 -0.92 -13.74 7.59
CA ARG A 73 -1.41 -12.37 7.74
C ARG A 73 -2.46 -12.08 6.67
N ALA A 74 -3.69 -11.82 7.09
CA ALA A 74 -4.80 -11.49 6.20
C ALA A 74 -5.24 -10.03 6.41
N GLU A 75 -5.56 -9.38 5.29
CA GLU A 75 -6.23 -8.09 5.23
C GLU A 75 -7.67 -8.30 4.78
N ILE A 76 -8.63 -8.00 5.65
CA ILE A 76 -10.05 -8.21 5.39
C ILE A 76 -10.72 -6.84 5.29
N CYS A 77 -11.53 -6.61 4.27
CA CYS A 77 -12.34 -5.39 4.17
C CYS A 77 -13.25 -5.25 5.40
N ALA A 78 -13.31 -4.05 5.97
CA ALA A 78 -14.19 -3.73 7.11
C ALA A 78 -15.66 -3.65 6.71
#